data_AF-A0A2W4PBN0-F1
#
_entry.id   AF-A0A2W4PBN0-F1
#
_cell.length_a   1.000
_cell.length_b   1.000
_cell.length_c   1.000
_cell.angle_alpha   90.00
_cell.angle_beta   90.00
_cell.angle_gamma   90.00
#
_symmetry.space_group_name_H-M   'P 1'
#
loop_
_entity.id
_entity.type
_entity.pdbx_description
1 polymer ?
#
loop_
_entity_poly.entity_id
_entity_poly.type
_entity_poly.pdbx_seq_one_letter_code
_entity_poly.pdbx_strand_id
1 'polypeptide(L)'
;MRKAFRQLLAGSLMIGFAVDCSAAASGVSPYLPLNLSPEIELQIERVLILADKPVLTRPIAAATVLDALPAACEVDEVLCRRVRRYLNRYTARVDLTHGSLEAAVSGGTEKPLPNQRGMTTDSAWQASLRGQWQPNAYTLLSLGAVGYDGDVVPSGSMLSLGFEYAQLDIGYRDQWLSPFTQR
;
A
#
# COMPACT_ATOMS: atom_id res chain seq x y z
N MET A 1 71.07 34.29 30.29
CA MET A 1 69.95 34.65 31.18
C MET A 1 68.66 34.14 30.57
N ARG A 2 67.89 33.34 31.33
CA ARG A 2 66.66 32.66 30.89
C ARG A 2 65.44 33.59 31.06
N LYS A 3 64.61 33.74 30.01
CA LYS A 3 63.17 34.06 30.02
C LYS A 3 62.59 33.49 28.72
N ALA A 4 62.00 32.30 28.70
CA ALA A 4 60.64 31.91 29.11
C ALA A 4 59.53 32.38 28.15
N PHE A 5 58.66 31.41 27.82
CA PHE A 5 57.23 31.53 27.51
C PHE A 5 56.75 31.44 26.03
N ARG A 6 56.61 30.18 25.57
CA ARG A 6 55.31 29.51 25.24
C ARG A 6 54.45 30.11 24.12
N GLN A 7 54.49 29.48 22.94
CA GLN A 7 53.39 29.43 21.94
C GLN A 7 53.38 28.01 21.33
N LEU A 8 52.61 27.09 21.92
CA LEU A 8 51.36 26.54 21.38
C LEU A 8 51.53 25.75 20.07
N LEU A 9 51.82 24.46 20.24
CA LEU A 9 51.41 23.38 19.34
C LEU A 9 49.88 23.36 19.29
N ALA A 10 49.31 23.50 18.10
CA ALA A 10 47.94 23.07 17.82
C ALA A 10 47.87 22.60 16.37
N GLY A 11 48.10 21.31 16.17
CA GLY A 11 47.64 20.64 14.97
C GLY A 11 46.12 20.68 14.93
N SER A 12 45.56 20.95 13.77
CA SER A 12 44.13 20.70 13.53
C SER A 12 43.98 20.01 12.20
N LEU A 13 43.82 18.69 12.32
CA LEU A 13 43.37 17.76 11.32
C LEU A 13 41.92 18.17 10.94
N MET A 14 41.75 18.76 9.76
CA MET A 14 40.41 18.97 9.18
C MET A 14 39.86 17.60 8.77
N ILE A 15 39.23 16.91 9.73
CA ILE A 15 38.34 15.77 9.45
C ILE A 15 37.07 16.38 8.85
N GLY A 16 36.90 16.21 7.54
CA GLY A 16 35.63 16.49 6.87
C GLY A 16 34.54 15.59 7.45
N PHE A 17 33.57 16.19 8.13
CA PHE A 17 32.28 15.56 8.37
C PHE A 17 31.49 15.62 7.06
N ALA A 18 31.74 14.65 6.16
CA ALA A 18 30.74 14.27 5.19
C ALA A 18 29.63 13.56 5.98
N VAL A 19 28.61 14.32 6.37
CA VAL A 19 27.37 13.73 6.86
C VAL A 19 26.71 13.10 5.63
N ASP A 20 26.99 11.81 5.41
CA ASP A 20 26.18 10.99 4.52
C ASP A 20 24.79 10.88 5.12
N CYS A 21 23.94 11.86 4.83
CA CYS A 21 22.50 11.69 4.95
C CYS A 21 22.09 10.69 3.86
N SER A 22 22.32 9.41 4.13
CA SER A 22 21.64 8.33 3.42
C SER A 22 20.17 8.44 3.81
N ALA A 23 19.46 9.36 3.16
CA ALA A 23 18.02 9.30 3.04
C ALA A 23 17.74 7.98 2.34
N ALA A 24 17.55 6.92 3.14
CA ALA A 24 17.01 5.66 2.68
C ALA A 24 15.57 5.95 2.27
N ALA A 25 15.40 6.58 1.11
CA ALA A 25 14.11 6.84 0.54
C ALA A 25 13.39 5.50 0.48
N SER A 26 12.25 5.43 1.14
CA SER A 26 11.42 4.25 1.06
C SER A 26 11.03 4.00 -0.40
N GLY A 27 10.87 2.73 -0.73
CA GLY A 27 10.69 2.28 -2.09
C GLY A 27 9.31 2.58 -2.68
N VAL A 28 9.01 1.95 -3.81
CA VAL A 28 7.61 1.79 -4.25
C VAL A 28 6.82 1.07 -3.17
N SER A 29 5.55 1.47 -3.04
CA SER A 29 4.63 0.86 -2.10
C SER A 29 3.59 0.04 -2.83
N PRO A 30 3.30 -1.19 -2.38
CA PRO A 30 2.12 -1.89 -2.86
C PRO A 30 0.85 -1.16 -2.43
N TYR A 31 -0.18 -1.30 -3.25
CA TYR A 31 -1.51 -0.80 -2.96
C TYR A 31 -2.32 -1.85 -2.22
N LEU A 32 -3.12 -1.40 -1.26
CA LEU A 32 -4.07 -2.25 -0.58
C LEU A 32 -5.18 -2.70 -1.56
N PRO A 33 -5.61 -3.98 -1.50
CA PRO A 33 -6.71 -4.48 -2.31
C PRO A 33 -7.98 -3.67 -2.09
N LEU A 34 -8.80 -3.55 -3.14
CA LEU A 34 -10.16 -3.05 -3.03
C LEU A 34 -11.05 -4.17 -2.47
N ASN A 35 -12.09 -3.81 -1.71
CA ASN A 35 -13.00 -4.75 -1.04
C ASN A 35 -12.32 -5.59 0.05
N LEU A 36 -11.66 -4.92 0.99
CA LEU A 36 -11.19 -5.59 2.20
C LEU A 36 -12.39 -6.00 3.07
N SER A 37 -12.13 -6.79 4.11
CA SER A 37 -13.19 -7.02 5.09
C SER A 37 -13.62 -5.66 5.70
N PRO A 38 -14.92 -5.41 5.92
CA PRO A 38 -15.39 -4.13 6.42
C PRO A 38 -14.69 -3.70 7.71
N GLU A 39 -14.31 -4.67 8.57
CA GLU A 39 -13.64 -4.40 9.83
C GLU A 39 -12.23 -3.86 9.65
N ILE A 40 -11.43 -4.42 8.73
CA ILE A 40 -10.07 -3.93 8.52
C ILE A 40 -10.07 -2.61 7.76
N GLU A 41 -11.01 -2.43 6.82
CA GLU A 41 -11.15 -1.20 6.07
C GLU A 41 -11.45 -0.01 7.01
N LEU A 42 -12.43 -0.17 7.91
CA LEU A 42 -12.74 0.82 8.93
C LEU A 42 -11.55 1.08 9.87
N GLN A 43 -10.78 0.05 10.22
CA GLN A 43 -9.58 0.22 11.05
C GLN A 43 -8.50 1.04 10.33
N ILE A 44 -8.26 0.77 9.05
CA ILE A 44 -7.30 1.51 8.22
C ILE A 44 -7.75 2.97 8.05
N GLU A 45 -9.03 3.20 7.76
CA GLU A 45 -9.59 4.55 7.67
C GLU A 45 -9.44 5.31 9.00
N ARG A 46 -9.72 4.66 10.13
CA ARG A 46 -9.54 5.27 11.46
C ARG A 46 -8.08 5.64 11.73
N VAL A 47 -7.11 4.77 11.35
CA VAL A 47 -5.68 5.09 11.47
C VAL A 47 -5.32 6.33 10.65
N LEU A 48 -5.81 6.41 9.40
CA LEU A 48 -5.54 7.55 8.52
C LEU A 48 -6.16 8.84 9.05
N ILE A 49 -7.40 8.80 9.56
CA ILE A 49 -8.07 9.94 10.18
C ILE A 49 -7.31 10.43 11.42
N LEU A 50 -6.88 9.51 12.29
CA LEU A 50 -6.10 9.86 13.49
C LEU A 50 -4.75 10.50 13.16
N ALA A 51 -4.20 10.21 11.98
CA ALA A 51 -2.95 10.76 11.48
C ALA A 51 -3.12 11.94 10.50
N ASP A 52 -4.34 12.47 10.35
CA ASP A 52 -4.69 13.55 9.41
C ASP A 52 -4.26 13.25 7.96
N LYS A 53 -4.45 11.99 7.52
CA LYS A 53 -4.17 11.53 6.15
C LYS A 53 -5.47 11.38 5.34
N PRO A 54 -5.44 11.63 4.02
CA PRO A 54 -6.62 11.51 3.18
C PRO A 54 -7.10 10.06 3.07
N VAL A 55 -8.42 9.86 3.15
CA VAL A 55 -9.09 8.55 3.00
C VAL A 55 -9.93 8.44 1.73
N LEU A 56 -10.07 9.53 0.98
CA LEU A 56 -10.97 9.64 -0.16
C LEU A 56 -10.40 9.04 -1.46
N THR A 57 -9.09 8.83 -1.52
CA THR A 57 -8.41 8.28 -2.69
C THR A 57 -8.20 6.78 -2.54
N ARG A 58 -8.67 6.02 -3.53
CA ARG A 58 -8.51 4.56 -3.57
C ARG A 58 -7.95 4.12 -4.91
N PRO A 59 -7.08 3.09 -4.94
CA PRO A 59 -6.58 2.32 -3.79
C PRO A 59 -5.50 3.07 -2.97
N ILE A 60 -5.45 2.77 -1.67
CA ILE A 60 -4.53 3.39 -0.70
C ILE A 60 -3.18 2.66 -0.74
N ALA A 61 -2.07 3.38 -0.74
CA ALA A 61 -0.74 2.79 -0.65
C ALA A 61 -0.47 2.28 0.79
N ALA A 62 0.07 1.07 0.92
CA ALA A 62 0.39 0.48 2.22
C ALA A 62 1.36 1.35 3.02
N ALA A 63 2.34 1.99 2.37
CA ALA A 63 3.26 2.94 2.98
C ALA A 63 2.55 4.11 3.66
N THR A 64 1.52 4.68 3.01
CA THR A 64 0.72 5.77 3.62
C THR A 64 0.09 5.36 4.94
N VAL A 65 -0.36 4.10 5.05
CA VAL A 65 -0.92 3.58 6.31
C VAL A 65 0.19 3.31 7.33
N LEU A 66 1.34 2.76 6.89
CA LEU A 66 2.50 2.55 7.76
C LEU A 66 3.02 3.87 8.35
N ASP A 67 3.06 4.93 7.55
CA ASP A 67 3.47 6.28 7.96
C ASP A 67 2.47 6.93 8.94
N ALA A 68 1.19 6.53 8.86
CA ALA A 68 0.14 6.99 9.76
C ALA A 68 0.10 6.26 11.11
N LEU A 69 0.71 5.06 11.20
CA LEU A 69 0.67 4.25 12.41
C LEU A 69 1.20 4.99 13.65
N PRO A 70 2.35 5.69 13.64
CA PRO A 70 2.88 6.35 14.84
C PRO A 70 1.87 7.26 15.53
N ALA A 71 1.19 8.13 14.78
CA ALA A 71 0.17 9.02 15.31
C ALA A 71 -1.03 8.24 15.88
N ALA A 72 -1.46 7.17 15.21
CA ALA A 72 -2.53 6.32 15.72
C ALA A 72 -2.12 5.54 16.98
N CYS A 73 -0.85 5.15 17.13
CA CYS A 73 -0.38 4.42 18.31
C CYS A 73 -0.36 5.28 19.58
N GLU A 74 -0.24 6.61 19.46
CA GLU A 74 -0.34 7.55 20.59
C GLU A 74 -1.76 7.62 21.16
N VAL A 75 -2.77 7.38 20.32
CA VAL A 75 -4.19 7.47 20.70
C VAL A 75 -4.80 6.10 21.01
N ASP A 76 -4.51 5.09 20.20
CA ASP A 76 -5.08 3.73 20.28
C ASP A 76 -4.05 2.65 19.90
N GLU A 77 -3.30 2.17 20.90
CA GLU A 77 -2.28 1.13 20.72
C GLU A 77 -2.89 -0.20 20.22
N VAL A 78 -4.14 -0.51 20.57
CA VAL A 78 -4.80 -1.75 20.15
C VAL A 78 -5.09 -1.70 18.65
N LEU A 79 -5.64 -0.58 18.16
CA LEU A 79 -5.86 -0.34 16.74
C LEU A 79 -4.54 -0.41 15.97
N CYS A 80 -3.53 0.31 16.43
CA CYS A 80 -2.19 0.34 15.84
C CYS A 80 -1.61 -1.08 15.69
N ARG A 81 -1.66 -1.91 16.74
CA ARG A 81 -1.14 -3.30 16.67
C ARG A 81 -1.93 -4.18 15.71
N ARG A 82 -3.25 -4.03 15.62
CA ARG A 82 -4.11 -4.79 14.69
C ARG A 82 -3.78 -4.47 13.24
N VAL A 83 -3.73 -3.17 12.91
CA VAL A 83 -3.43 -2.71 11.54
C VAL A 83 -1.98 -3.06 11.17
N ARG A 84 -1.01 -2.86 12.07
CA ARG A 84 0.39 -3.24 11.82
C ARG A 84 0.54 -4.73 11.52
N ARG A 85 -0.13 -5.60 12.28
CA ARG A 85 -0.13 -7.05 12.02
C ARG A 85 -0.71 -7.38 10.65
N TYR A 86 -1.80 -6.71 10.28
CA TYR A 86 -2.41 -6.89 8.96
C TYR A 86 -1.47 -6.45 7.83
N LEU A 87 -0.76 -5.34 8.01
CA LEU A 87 0.13 -4.76 7.01
C LEU A 87 1.45 -5.52 6.82
N ASN A 88 1.89 -6.31 7.80
CA ASN A 88 3.13 -7.08 7.69
C ASN A 88 3.22 -7.93 6.42
N ARG A 89 2.10 -8.47 5.92
CA ARG A 89 2.07 -9.26 4.67
C ARG A 89 2.55 -8.46 3.46
N TYR A 90 2.23 -7.16 3.41
CA TYR A 90 2.56 -6.27 2.30
C TYR A 90 4.01 -5.77 2.34
N THR A 91 4.76 -6.07 3.40
CA THR A 91 6.20 -5.74 3.50
C THR A 91 7.09 -6.84 2.91
N ALA A 92 6.52 -8.00 2.55
CA ALA A 92 7.26 -9.10 1.98
C ALA A 92 7.63 -8.85 0.50
N ARG A 93 8.83 -9.31 0.11
CA ARG A 93 9.31 -9.22 -1.28
C ARG A 93 8.45 -10.01 -2.25
N VAL A 94 7.82 -11.10 -1.82
CA VAL A 94 6.83 -11.85 -2.59
C VAL A 94 5.68 -12.14 -1.66
N ASP A 95 4.46 -11.80 -2.06
CA ASP A 95 3.27 -12.07 -1.25
C ASP A 95 2.04 -12.36 -2.11
N LEU A 96 1.15 -13.20 -1.58
CA LEU A 96 -0.21 -13.36 -2.09
C LEU A 96 -1.11 -12.40 -1.31
N THR A 97 -1.42 -11.27 -1.92
CA THR A 97 -2.11 -10.17 -1.25
C THR A 97 -3.62 -10.35 -1.18
N HIS A 98 -4.21 -11.06 -2.15
CA HIS A 98 -5.65 -11.32 -2.20
C HIS A 98 -5.98 -12.65 -2.86
N GLY A 99 -6.99 -13.33 -2.32
CA GLY A 99 -7.62 -14.49 -2.92
C GLY A 99 -9.07 -14.59 -2.46
N SER A 100 -10.00 -14.69 -3.41
CA SER A 100 -11.42 -14.88 -3.12
C SER A 100 -12.04 -15.92 -4.05
N LEU A 101 -13.04 -16.62 -3.53
CA LEU A 101 -13.89 -17.52 -4.27
C LEU A 101 -15.33 -17.28 -3.80
N GLU A 102 -16.20 -16.93 -4.74
CA GLU A 102 -17.61 -16.65 -4.51
C GLU A 102 -18.45 -17.57 -5.40
N ALA A 103 -19.54 -18.09 -4.87
CA ALA A 103 -20.50 -18.91 -5.59
C ALA A 103 -21.90 -18.33 -5.38
N ALA A 104 -22.68 -18.25 -6.46
CA ALA A 104 -24.02 -17.67 -6.44
C ALA A 104 -25.04 -18.66 -7.02
N VAL A 105 -26.24 -18.66 -6.45
CA VAL A 105 -27.39 -19.33 -7.03
C VAL A 105 -28.31 -18.26 -7.59
N SER A 106 -28.44 -18.25 -8.91
CA SER A 106 -29.25 -17.27 -9.62
C SER A 106 -30.70 -17.74 -9.74
N GLY A 107 -31.63 -16.79 -9.61
CA GLY A 107 -33.06 -17.03 -9.78
C GLY A 107 -33.72 -15.80 -10.40
N GLY A 108 -34.17 -15.92 -11.65
CA GLY A 108 -34.85 -14.83 -12.37
C GLY A 108 -34.10 -14.32 -13.61
N THR A 109 -34.48 -13.15 -14.09
CA THR A 109 -33.95 -12.53 -15.32
C THR A 109 -32.52 -12.04 -15.11
N GLU A 110 -31.66 -12.28 -16.10
CA GLU A 110 -30.28 -11.77 -16.20
C GLU A 110 -30.25 -10.25 -16.01
N LYS A 111 -29.46 -9.78 -15.04
CA LYS A 111 -29.22 -8.36 -14.78
C LYS A 111 -27.74 -8.15 -14.53
N PRO A 112 -27.15 -7.06 -15.05
CA PRO A 112 -25.78 -6.70 -14.71
C PRO A 112 -25.68 -6.39 -13.21
N LEU A 113 -24.71 -7.01 -12.56
CA LEU A 113 -24.37 -6.76 -11.17
C LEU A 113 -23.55 -5.45 -11.06
N PRO A 114 -23.96 -4.51 -10.19
CA PRO A 114 -23.26 -3.24 -10.03
C PRO A 114 -21.86 -3.47 -9.45
N ASN A 115 -20.88 -2.70 -9.94
CA ASN A 115 -19.47 -2.73 -9.51
C ASN A 115 -18.77 -4.10 -9.64
N GLN A 116 -19.35 -5.04 -10.38
CA GLN A 116 -18.83 -6.40 -10.59
C GLN A 116 -18.21 -6.57 -12.00
N ARG A 117 -17.63 -5.50 -12.55
CA ARG A 117 -16.86 -5.51 -13.81
C ARG A 117 -17.59 -6.20 -14.98
N GLY A 118 -18.90 -5.98 -15.08
CA GLY A 118 -19.72 -6.53 -16.17
C GLY A 118 -20.34 -7.91 -15.89
N MET A 119 -20.11 -8.52 -14.73
CA MET A 119 -20.83 -9.74 -14.35
C MET A 119 -22.34 -9.50 -14.31
N THR A 120 -23.05 -10.58 -14.60
CA THR A 120 -24.50 -10.65 -14.59
C THR A 120 -24.98 -11.62 -13.50
N THR A 121 -26.24 -11.49 -13.11
CA THR A 121 -26.82 -12.29 -12.02
C THR A 121 -26.88 -13.79 -12.30
N ASP A 122 -26.65 -14.22 -13.54
CA ASP A 122 -26.59 -15.63 -13.96
C ASP A 122 -25.22 -16.29 -13.73
N SER A 123 -24.17 -15.52 -13.48
CA SER A 123 -22.83 -16.04 -13.19
C SER A 123 -22.82 -16.90 -11.92
N ALA A 124 -22.60 -18.20 -12.07
CA ALA A 124 -22.68 -19.16 -10.96
C ALA A 124 -21.48 -19.09 -9.99
N TRP A 125 -20.34 -18.56 -10.45
CA TRP A 125 -19.11 -18.47 -9.65
C TRP A 125 -18.22 -17.29 -10.08
N GLN A 126 -17.39 -16.83 -9.14
CA GLN A 126 -16.32 -15.86 -9.37
C GLN A 126 -15.11 -16.23 -8.53
N ALA A 127 -13.92 -16.13 -9.12
CA ALA A 127 -12.66 -16.29 -8.41
C ALA A 127 -11.76 -15.09 -8.69
N SER A 128 -11.05 -14.62 -7.66
CA SER A 128 -10.03 -13.58 -7.83
C SER A 128 -8.75 -13.95 -7.12
N LEU A 129 -7.62 -13.60 -7.73
CA LEU A 129 -6.28 -13.83 -7.19
C LEU A 129 -5.41 -12.62 -7.48
N ARG A 130 -4.62 -12.20 -6.49
CA ARG A 130 -3.62 -11.13 -6.63
C ARG A 130 -2.37 -11.46 -5.84
N GLY A 131 -1.23 -11.32 -6.50
CA GLY A 131 0.09 -11.46 -5.92
C GLY A 131 1.00 -10.31 -6.32
N GLN A 132 2.10 -10.16 -5.60
CA GLN A 132 3.07 -9.13 -5.86
C GLN A 132 4.50 -9.63 -5.68
N TRP A 133 5.43 -9.01 -6.41
CA TRP A 133 6.85 -9.24 -6.31
C TRP A 133 7.63 -7.93 -6.35
N GLN A 134 8.36 -7.63 -5.28
CA GLN A 134 9.20 -6.47 -5.10
C GLN A 134 10.68 -6.91 -5.02
N PRO A 135 11.40 -7.01 -6.14
CA PRO A 135 12.80 -7.45 -6.14
C PRO A 135 13.75 -6.49 -5.41
N ASN A 136 13.45 -5.19 -5.47
CA ASN A 136 14.21 -4.12 -4.83
C ASN A 136 13.23 -3.03 -4.32
N ALA A 137 13.73 -2.05 -3.57
CA ALA A 137 12.89 -0.99 -3.03
C ALA A 137 12.13 -0.23 -4.14
N TYR A 138 12.71 0.01 -5.31
CA TYR A 138 12.17 0.91 -6.34
C TYR A 138 11.34 0.23 -7.44
N THR A 139 11.11 -1.07 -7.36
CA THR A 139 10.40 -1.85 -8.40
C THR A 139 9.42 -2.83 -7.77
N LEU A 140 8.18 -2.79 -8.24
CA LEU A 140 7.12 -3.69 -7.80
C LEU A 140 6.35 -4.20 -9.02
N LEU A 141 6.27 -5.52 -9.15
CA LEU A 141 5.40 -6.19 -10.10
C LEU A 141 4.16 -6.69 -9.35
N SER A 142 2.98 -6.23 -9.75
CA SER A 142 1.70 -6.74 -9.27
C SER A 142 1.05 -7.56 -10.37
N LEU A 143 0.57 -8.76 -10.04
CA LEU A 143 -0.14 -9.65 -10.95
C LEU A 143 -1.48 -9.99 -10.33
N GLY A 144 -2.56 -9.72 -11.06
CA GLY A 144 -3.92 -9.97 -10.62
C GLY A 144 -4.82 -10.42 -11.75
N ALA A 145 -5.72 -11.34 -11.44
CA ALA A 145 -6.74 -11.82 -12.37
C ALA A 145 -8.05 -12.10 -11.63
N VAL A 146 -9.16 -11.83 -12.32
CA VAL A 146 -10.51 -12.17 -11.88
C VAL A 146 -11.12 -13.02 -12.98
N GLY A 147 -11.60 -14.20 -12.62
CA GLY A 147 -12.34 -15.10 -13.50
C GLY A 147 -13.79 -15.24 -13.05
N TYR A 148 -14.71 -15.22 -14.01
CA TYR A 148 -16.12 -15.55 -13.83
C TYR A 148 -16.61 -16.24 -15.11
N ASP A 149 -17.83 -16.76 -15.10
CA ASP A 149 -18.42 -17.65 -16.13
C ASP A 149 -18.01 -17.37 -17.59
N GLY A 150 -16.90 -17.97 -18.05
CA GLY A 150 -16.35 -17.85 -19.41
C GLY A 150 -15.32 -16.72 -19.65
N ASP A 151 -15.18 -15.77 -18.73
CA ASP A 151 -14.33 -14.59 -18.88
C ASP A 151 -13.19 -14.52 -17.84
N VAL A 152 -12.04 -14.02 -18.27
CA VAL A 152 -10.89 -13.74 -17.39
C VAL A 152 -10.36 -12.35 -17.68
N VAL A 153 -10.34 -11.51 -16.64
CA VAL A 153 -9.86 -10.13 -16.72
C VAL A 153 -8.56 -10.01 -15.91
N PRO A 154 -7.45 -9.51 -16.50
CA PRO A 154 -6.17 -9.31 -15.81
C PRO A 154 -6.17 -8.05 -14.91
N SER A 155 -7.15 -7.96 -14.01
CA SER A 155 -7.40 -6.81 -13.14
C SER A 155 -6.38 -6.72 -11.99
N GLY A 156 -5.73 -5.56 -11.86
CA GLY A 156 -4.68 -5.31 -10.88
C GLY A 156 -3.27 -5.73 -11.31
N SER A 157 -3.09 -6.09 -12.59
CA SER A 157 -1.77 -6.42 -13.15
C SER A 157 -1.04 -5.17 -13.61
N MET A 158 0.08 -4.82 -12.98
CA MET A 158 0.86 -3.62 -13.28
C MET A 158 2.32 -3.70 -12.83
N LEU A 159 3.18 -2.92 -13.48
CA LEU A 159 4.54 -2.64 -13.07
C LEU A 159 4.59 -1.24 -12.46
N SER A 160 5.13 -1.14 -11.25
CA SER A 160 5.31 0.11 -10.52
C SER A 160 6.80 0.38 -10.32
N LEU A 161 7.24 1.58 -10.70
CA LEU A 161 8.61 2.06 -10.55
C LEU A 161 8.61 3.41 -9.84
N GLY A 162 9.48 3.60 -8.86
CA GLY A 162 9.45 4.84 -8.09
C GLY A 162 10.11 4.77 -6.73
N PHE A 163 9.88 5.82 -5.96
CA PHE A 163 10.39 6.06 -4.63
C PHE A 163 9.28 6.70 -3.78
N GLU A 164 9.54 6.95 -2.51
CA GLU A 164 8.53 7.37 -1.53
C GLU A 164 7.70 8.60 -1.92
N TYR A 165 8.26 9.54 -2.69
CA TYR A 165 7.54 10.74 -3.11
C TYR A 165 6.83 10.60 -4.46
N ALA A 166 7.26 9.66 -5.32
CA ALA A 166 6.71 9.52 -6.66
C ALA A 166 6.79 8.08 -7.17
N GLN A 167 5.65 7.59 -7.67
CA GLN A 167 5.53 6.27 -8.26
C GLN A 167 4.87 6.36 -9.63
N LEU A 168 5.50 5.74 -10.62
CA LEU A 168 5.01 5.54 -11.97
C LEU A 168 4.42 4.12 -12.07
N ASP A 169 3.12 4.04 -12.37
CA ASP A 169 2.40 2.79 -12.55
C ASP A 169 2.08 2.55 -14.03
N ILE A 170 2.42 1.37 -14.55
CA ILE A 170 2.13 0.96 -15.94
C ILE A 170 1.38 -0.37 -15.90
N GLY A 171 0.10 -0.35 -16.28
CA GLY A 171 -0.72 -1.56 -16.38
C GLY A 171 -2.21 -1.33 -16.15
N TYR A 172 -2.91 -2.40 -15.77
CA TYR A 172 -4.34 -2.44 -15.54
C TYR A 172 -4.65 -2.22 -14.06
N ARG A 173 -4.80 -0.96 -13.67
CA ARG A 173 -5.15 -0.56 -12.30
C ARG A 173 -6.66 -0.36 -12.17
N ASP A 174 -7.25 -1.03 -11.18
CA ASP A 174 -8.62 -0.73 -10.78
C ASP A 174 -8.64 0.59 -10.01
N GLN A 175 -9.53 1.50 -10.41
CA GLN A 175 -9.78 2.74 -9.69
C GLN A 175 -11.22 2.75 -9.21
N TRP A 176 -11.42 3.10 -7.96
CA TRP A 176 -12.74 3.38 -7.44
C TRP A 176 -13.00 4.88 -7.62
N LEU A 177 -13.80 5.22 -8.64
CA LEU A 177 -14.35 6.56 -8.80
C LEU A 177 -15.62 6.62 -7.95
N SER A 178 -15.51 7.06 -6.70
CA SER A 178 -16.70 7.19 -5.84
C SER A 178 -17.52 8.38 -6.31
N PRO A 179 -18.82 8.23 -6.62
CA PRO A 179 -19.75 9.33 -6.40
C PRO A 179 -20.15 9.33 -4.93
N PHE A 180 -20.22 10.52 -4.34
CA PHE A 180 -20.82 10.81 -3.05
C PHE A 180 -21.97 9.87 -2.70
N THR A 181 -21.84 9.07 -1.64
CA THR A 181 -23.01 8.50 -0.98
C THR A 181 -23.70 9.66 -0.26
N GLN A 182 -24.65 10.32 -0.92
CA GLN A 182 -25.57 11.22 -0.25
C GLN A 182 -26.41 10.35 0.71
N ARG A 183 -26.15 10.48 2.01
CA ARG A 183 -27.13 10.11 3.03
C ARG A 183 -28.19 11.19 3.13
#